data_AF-A0A183A006-F1
#
_entry.id   AF-A0A183A006-F1
#
_cell.length_a   1.000
_cell.length_b   1.000
_cell.length_c   1.000
_cell.angle_alpha   90.00
_cell.angle_beta   90.00
_cell.angle_gamma   90.00
#
_symmetry.space_group_name_H-M   'P 1'
#
loop_
_entity.id
_entity.type
_entity.pdbx_description
1 polymer ?
#
loop_
_entity_poly.entity_id
_entity_poly.type
_entity_poly.pdbx_seq_one_letter_code
_entity_poly.pdbx_strand_id
1 'polypeptide(L)'
;MAFNDNGSDTTLITKRFTVNHNITTLPSSPITTVNGTKVTSTDQANVTLVSLDNGERVEVTEACTIADLPMRAVESIGKLATRWPHLRDLCFKEADSLEVDLLIGCDVPEAHWVLNQRLGGRGEPYAAHTMFGWTLFGPPHATNRKPLSVNFINTTANNDSIEQALQRMYDNEFDVLNDQKGGPSVEDNQALAILKTDTMPARPV
;
A
#
# COMPACT_ATOMS: atom_id res chain seq x y z
N MET A 1 14.62 -7.49 5.42
CA MET A 1 13.38 -8.27 5.18
C MET A 1 12.43 -7.46 4.30
N ALA A 2 11.50 -8.10 3.59
CA ALA A 2 10.45 -7.42 2.81
C ALA A 2 9.05 -7.74 3.36
N PHE A 3 8.10 -6.82 3.18
CA PHE A 3 6.70 -6.98 3.57
C PHE A 3 5.79 -6.82 2.35
N ASN A 4 4.86 -7.74 2.15
CA ASN A 4 3.92 -7.68 1.05
C ASN A 4 2.63 -6.99 1.50
N ASP A 5 2.34 -5.81 0.95
CA ASP A 5 1.22 -4.96 1.36
C ASP A 5 0.27 -4.67 0.21
N ASN A 6 -0.77 -5.50 0.09
CA ASN A 6 -1.81 -5.29 -0.91
C ASN A 6 -2.73 -4.10 -0.59
N GLY A 7 -2.53 -3.41 0.54
CA GLY A 7 -3.19 -2.15 0.88
C GLY A 7 -2.43 -0.91 0.40
N SER A 8 -1.20 -1.09 -0.10
CA SER A 8 -0.39 0.00 -0.65
C SER A 8 -0.39 -0.08 -2.18
N ASP A 9 -0.51 1.07 -2.83
CA ASP A 9 -0.39 1.23 -4.28
C ASP A 9 1.06 1.48 -4.72
N THR A 10 1.98 1.68 -3.78
CA THR A 10 3.35 2.13 -4.04
C THR A 10 4.33 1.28 -3.25
N THR A 11 5.37 0.77 -3.91
CA THR A 11 6.47 0.07 -3.26
C THR A 11 7.40 1.06 -2.57
N LEU A 12 7.69 0.80 -1.30
CA LEU A 12 8.53 1.66 -0.45
C LEU A 12 9.81 0.95 -0.05
N ILE A 13 10.93 1.69 -0.09
CA ILE A 13 12.26 1.22 0.31
C ILE A 13 12.88 2.18 1.33
N THR A 14 13.51 1.67 2.38
CA THR A 14 14.11 2.55 3.38
C THR A 14 15.37 3.23 2.84
N LYS A 15 15.57 4.51 3.17
CA LYS A 15 16.78 5.27 2.79
C LYS A 15 18.05 4.57 3.27
N ARG A 16 18.06 4.03 4.50
CA ARG A 16 19.21 3.27 5.01
C ARG A 16 19.57 2.08 4.12
N PHE A 17 18.59 1.37 3.57
CA PHE A 17 18.85 0.17 2.78
C PHE A 17 19.48 0.55 1.46
N THR A 18 18.99 1.62 0.82
CA THR A 18 19.60 2.16 -0.40
C THR A 18 21.06 2.58 -0.19
N VAL A 19 21.35 3.29 0.91
CA VAL A 19 22.72 3.71 1.25
C VAL A 19 23.63 2.51 1.52
N ASN A 20 23.18 1.56 2.35
CA ASN A 20 23.98 0.39 2.73
C ASN A 20 24.32 -0.52 1.55
N HIS A 21 23.47 -0.54 0.51
CA HIS A 21 23.67 -1.37 -0.68
C HIS A 21 24.14 -0.57 -1.91
N ASN A 22 24.50 0.72 -1.73
CA ASN A 22 24.92 1.61 -2.82
C ASN A 22 23.92 1.67 -3.99
N ILE A 23 22.62 1.64 -3.69
CA ILE A 23 21.55 1.74 -4.68
C ILE A 23 21.43 3.21 -5.09
N THR A 24 21.50 3.47 -6.40
CA THR A 24 21.33 4.81 -6.95
C THR A 24 19.86 5.22 -6.86
N THR A 25 19.62 6.46 -6.42
CA THR A 25 18.29 7.03 -6.30
C THR A 25 18.17 8.28 -7.18
N LEU A 26 16.96 8.56 -7.66
CA LEU A 26 16.63 9.74 -8.46
C LEU A 26 15.55 10.58 -7.77
N PRO A 27 15.59 11.92 -7.83
CA PRO A 27 14.54 12.74 -7.22
C PRO A 27 13.15 12.41 -7.79
N SER A 28 12.14 12.34 -6.92
CA SER A 28 10.74 12.11 -7.30
C SER A 28 9.79 13.06 -6.55
N SER A 29 8.54 13.08 -7.03
CA SER A 29 7.43 13.81 -6.44
C SER A 29 7.16 13.38 -4.98
N PRO A 30 6.55 14.25 -4.16
CA PRO A 30 6.14 13.91 -2.81
C PRO A 30 5.05 12.83 -2.80
N ILE A 31 5.06 11.97 -1.79
CA ILE A 31 4.02 10.94 -1.57
C ILE A 31 3.20 11.30 -0.35
N THR A 32 1.90 11.08 -0.44
CA THR A 32 0.98 11.30 0.67
C THR A 32 0.57 9.96 1.26
N THR A 33 0.70 9.81 2.57
CA THR A 33 0.20 8.64 3.29
C THR A 33 -1.21 8.89 3.80
N VAL A 34 -2.01 7.83 4.00
CA VAL A 34 -3.40 7.89 4.51
C VAL A 34 -3.59 8.68 5.82
N ASN A 35 -2.52 8.91 6.59
CA ASN A 35 -2.57 9.72 7.80
C ASN A 35 -2.29 11.22 7.56
N GLY A 36 -2.33 11.67 6.29
CA GLY A 36 -2.01 13.05 5.89
C GLY A 36 -0.55 13.44 6.10
N THR A 37 0.33 12.48 6.42
CA THR A 37 1.76 12.76 6.50
C THR A 37 2.30 12.84 5.08
N LYS A 38 2.44 14.07 4.58
CA LYS A 38 3.07 14.37 3.30
C LYS A 38 4.56 14.09 3.45
N VAL A 39 5.04 12.98 2.90
CA VAL A 39 6.48 12.70 2.85
C VAL A 39 7.07 13.66 1.84
N THR A 40 7.80 14.65 2.34
CA THR A 40 8.33 15.75 1.53
C THR A 40 9.64 15.29 0.91
N SER A 41 9.65 15.13 -0.42
CA SER A 41 10.76 14.63 -1.24
C SER A 41 11.13 13.16 -0.97
N THR A 42 10.61 12.28 -1.83
CA THR A 42 11.10 10.91 -1.95
C THR A 42 12.02 10.85 -3.16
N ASP A 43 13.18 10.21 -3.03
CA ASP A 43 13.88 9.72 -4.21
C ASP A 43 13.27 8.37 -4.60
N GLN A 44 13.39 7.99 -5.85
CA GLN A 44 13.01 6.68 -6.36
C GLN A 44 14.22 5.83 -6.67
N ALA A 45 14.10 4.53 -6.52
CA ALA A 45 15.12 3.55 -6.83
C ALA A 45 14.54 2.45 -7.73
N ASN A 46 15.33 2.01 -8.70
CA ASN A 46 15.05 0.79 -9.43
C ASN A 46 15.80 -0.36 -8.75
N VAL A 47 15.08 -1.41 -8.36
CA VAL A 47 15.65 -2.57 -7.69
C VAL A 47 15.14 -3.86 -8.32
N THR A 48 15.91 -4.92 -8.21
CA THR A 48 15.48 -6.27 -8.61
C THR A 48 15.35 -7.11 -7.36
N LEU A 49 14.14 -7.60 -7.11
CA LEU A 49 13.89 -8.58 -6.06
C LEU A 49 14.28 -9.95 -6.59
N VAL A 50 15.00 -10.72 -5.76
CA VAL A 50 15.45 -12.05 -6.10
C VAL A 50 14.95 -13.03 -5.06
N SER A 51 14.22 -14.05 -5.49
CA SER A 51 13.75 -15.11 -4.62
C SER A 51 14.93 -15.93 -4.08
N LEU A 52 14.91 -16.17 -2.76
CA LEU A 52 15.91 -17.00 -2.09
C LEU A 52 15.75 -18.50 -2.40
N ASP A 53 14.61 -18.91 -2.97
CA ASP A 53 14.27 -20.31 -3.20
C ASP A 53 14.76 -20.81 -4.55
N ASN A 54 14.36 -20.10 -5.61
CA ASN A 54 14.51 -20.54 -6.99
C ASN A 54 15.29 -19.53 -7.85
N GLY A 55 15.68 -18.39 -7.28
CA GLY A 55 16.40 -17.32 -8.00
C GLY A 55 15.54 -16.54 -8.99
N GLU A 56 14.21 -16.70 -8.96
CA GLU A 56 13.28 -15.88 -9.75
C GLU A 56 13.43 -14.40 -9.42
N ARG A 57 13.19 -13.57 -10.42
CA ARG A 57 13.46 -12.14 -10.37
C ARG A 57 12.20 -11.34 -10.69
N VAL A 58 12.01 -10.26 -9.94
CA VAL A 58 10.99 -9.25 -10.22
C VAL A 58 11.66 -7.90 -10.26
N GLU A 59 11.43 -7.15 -11.32
CA GLU A 59 11.86 -5.76 -11.40
C GLU A 59 10.86 -4.89 -10.66
N VAL A 60 11.39 -3.99 -9.83
CA VAL A 60 10.64 -2.95 -9.17
C VAL A 60 11.20 -1.64 -9.67
N THR A 61 10.41 -0.96 -10.49
CA THR A 61 10.72 0.37 -11.00
C THR A 61 10.12 1.41 -10.07
N GLU A 62 10.83 2.51 -9.87
CA GLU A 62 10.30 3.67 -9.15
C GLU A 62 9.92 3.41 -7.68
N ALA A 63 10.59 2.46 -7.02
CA ALA A 63 10.41 2.20 -5.59
C ALA A 63 10.74 3.46 -4.79
N CYS A 64 9.80 3.94 -3.98
CA CYS A 64 9.92 5.23 -3.34
C CYS A 64 10.67 5.14 -2.01
N THR A 65 11.65 6.02 -1.84
CA THR A 65 12.49 6.03 -0.65
C THR A 65 11.78 6.70 0.53
N ILE A 66 11.74 6.01 1.66
CA ILE A 66 11.17 6.52 2.91
C ILE A 66 12.21 6.53 4.02
N ALA A 67 12.07 7.43 4.99
CA ALA A 67 13.00 7.52 6.12
C ALA A 67 12.99 6.24 6.95
N ASP A 68 11.80 5.72 7.27
CA ASP A 68 11.61 4.50 8.03
C ASP A 68 10.24 3.87 7.73
N LEU A 69 10.12 2.55 7.91
CA LEU A 69 8.85 1.83 7.79
C LEU A 69 8.29 1.59 9.20
N PRO A 70 7.03 1.99 9.51
CA PRO A 70 6.44 1.88 10.84
C PRO A 70 6.00 0.44 11.15
N MET A 71 6.90 -0.53 10.95
CA MET A 71 6.65 -1.95 11.09
C MET A 71 7.32 -2.48 12.36
N ARG A 72 6.59 -3.25 13.15
CA ARG A 72 7.18 -3.92 14.30
C ARG A 72 7.95 -5.14 13.82
N ALA A 73 9.13 -5.37 14.41
CA ALA A 73 9.80 -6.65 14.30
C ALA A 73 8.83 -7.77 14.70
N VAL A 74 8.70 -8.77 13.83
CA VAL A 74 7.85 -9.94 14.06
C VAL A 74 8.73 -11.04 14.63
N GLU A 75 8.17 -11.86 15.53
CA GLU A 75 8.80 -13.12 15.92
C GLU A 75 9.01 -14.02 14.68
N SER A 76 9.87 -15.04 14.81
CA SER A 76 10.07 -16.05 13.76
C SER A 76 8.72 -16.58 13.26
N ILE A 77 8.41 -16.30 11.98
CA ILE A 77 7.17 -16.72 11.32
C ILE A 77 7.07 -18.25 11.32
N GLY A 78 8.19 -18.95 11.08
CA GLY A 78 8.25 -20.40 11.13
C GLY A 78 7.86 -20.96 12.49
N LYS A 79 8.40 -20.42 13.59
CA LYS A 79 8.00 -20.82 14.95
C LYS A 79 6.54 -20.53 15.23
N LEU A 80 6.05 -19.36 14.80
CA LEU A 80 4.68 -18.96 15.00
C LEU A 80 3.71 -19.92 14.28
N ALA A 81 4.01 -20.27 13.03
CA ALA A 81 3.20 -21.15 12.19
C ALA A 81 3.02 -22.56 12.80
N THR A 82 3.98 -23.05 13.62
CA THR A 82 3.89 -24.37 14.27
C THR A 82 2.66 -24.53 15.18
N ARG A 83 2.07 -23.41 15.63
CA ARG A 83 0.87 -23.38 16.47
C ARG A 83 -0.37 -23.90 15.76
N TRP A 84 -0.38 -23.91 14.43
CA TRP A 84 -1.52 -24.36 13.64
C TRP A 84 -1.20 -25.62 12.84
N PRO A 85 -1.99 -26.70 13.01
CA PRO A 85 -1.73 -27.98 12.34
C PRO A 85 -1.56 -27.92 10.83
N HIS A 86 -2.35 -27.08 10.14
CA HIS A 86 -2.31 -26.95 8.69
C HIS A 86 -1.08 -26.20 8.17
N LEU A 87 -0.31 -25.53 9.02
CA LEU A 87 0.87 -24.77 8.60
C LEU A 87 2.19 -25.44 8.97
N ARG A 88 2.16 -26.55 9.72
CA ARG A 88 3.36 -27.21 10.26
C ARG A 88 4.25 -27.84 9.19
N ASP A 89 3.69 -28.19 8.05
CA ASP A 89 4.42 -28.77 6.92
C ASP A 89 5.03 -27.71 5.98
N LEU A 90 4.77 -26.43 6.22
CA LEU A 90 5.30 -25.34 5.41
C LEU A 90 6.68 -24.89 5.90
N CYS A 91 7.58 -24.62 4.97
CA CYS A 91 8.88 -24.04 5.25
C CYS A 91 8.82 -22.52 5.08
N PHE A 92 8.97 -21.78 6.18
CA PHE A 92 9.12 -20.33 6.18
C PHE A 92 10.61 -20.01 6.32
N LYS A 93 11.20 -19.37 5.31
CA LYS A 93 12.57 -18.89 5.42
C LYS A 93 12.64 -17.70 6.37
N GLU A 94 13.56 -17.76 7.31
CA GLU A 94 13.83 -16.64 8.22
C GLU A 94 14.87 -15.71 7.58
N ALA A 95 14.63 -14.41 7.67
CA ALA A 95 15.61 -13.41 7.26
C ALA A 95 16.67 -13.24 8.36
N ASP A 96 17.92 -12.97 7.96
CA ASP A 96 19.03 -12.71 8.89
C ASP A 96 18.80 -11.46 9.77
N SER A 97 17.88 -10.59 9.35
CA SER A 97 17.45 -9.40 10.07
C SER A 97 15.93 -9.39 10.22
N LEU A 98 15.46 -9.05 11.43
CA LEU A 98 14.04 -8.84 11.75
C LEU A 98 13.52 -7.48 11.26
N GLU A 99 14.41 -6.65 10.72
CA GLU A 99 14.11 -5.33 10.25
C GLU A 99 13.57 -5.36 8.81
N VAL A 100 12.43 -4.70 8.60
CA VAL A 100 11.83 -4.54 7.27
C VAL A 100 12.43 -3.30 6.62
N ASP A 101 12.96 -3.49 5.41
CA ASP A 101 13.54 -2.42 4.61
C ASP A 101 12.79 -2.14 3.32
N LEU A 102 11.88 -3.05 2.95
CA LEU A 102 11.11 -2.99 1.73
C LEU A 102 9.66 -3.34 2.05
N LEU A 103 8.73 -2.51 1.59
CA LEU A 103 7.31 -2.80 1.52
C LEU A 103 6.94 -2.87 0.05
N ILE A 104 6.41 -4.01 -0.40
CA ILE A 104 6.03 -4.25 -1.79
C ILE A 104 4.54 -3.94 -1.91
N GLY A 105 4.23 -2.92 -2.70
CA GLY A 105 2.85 -2.51 -3.01
C GLY A 105 2.29 -3.22 -4.24
N CYS A 106 1.05 -2.90 -4.57
CA CYS A 106 0.33 -3.48 -5.72
C CYS A 106 0.87 -3.00 -7.09
N ASP A 107 1.76 -2.01 -7.10
CA ASP A 107 2.55 -1.60 -8.27
C ASP A 107 3.51 -2.70 -8.78
N VAL A 108 3.70 -3.76 -7.99
CA VAL A 108 4.47 -4.95 -8.35
C VAL A 108 3.55 -6.19 -8.34
N PRO A 109 2.72 -6.38 -9.39
CA PRO A 109 1.69 -7.42 -9.39
C PRO A 109 2.26 -8.85 -9.35
N GLU A 110 3.42 -9.10 -9.96
CA GLU A 110 4.07 -10.42 -9.97
C GLU A 110 4.41 -10.91 -8.56
N ALA A 111 4.80 -9.98 -7.67
CA ALA A 111 5.11 -10.30 -6.27
C ALA A 111 3.90 -10.82 -5.50
N HIS A 112 2.69 -10.46 -5.95
CA HIS A 112 1.41 -10.75 -5.31
C HIS A 112 0.72 -12.00 -5.85
N TRP A 113 1.26 -12.64 -6.90
CA TRP A 113 0.67 -13.85 -7.45
C TRP A 113 0.71 -15.01 -6.45
N VAL A 114 -0.48 -15.51 -6.11
CA VAL A 114 -0.65 -16.68 -5.25
C VAL A 114 -0.54 -17.95 -6.09
N LEU A 115 0.60 -18.62 -5.98
CA LEU A 115 0.89 -19.89 -6.66
C LEU A 115 0.24 -21.09 -5.93
N ASN A 116 0.12 -20.99 -4.61
CA ASN A 116 -0.56 -21.99 -3.78
C ASN A 116 -1.07 -21.33 -2.49
N GLN A 117 -2.05 -21.94 -1.83
CA GLN A 117 -2.61 -21.44 -0.59
C GLN A 117 -2.90 -22.58 0.39
N ARG A 118 -2.59 -22.34 1.66
CA ARG A 118 -2.90 -23.25 2.77
C ARG A 118 -3.86 -22.57 3.73
N LEU A 119 -5.12 -22.96 3.63
CA LEU A 119 -6.21 -22.40 4.42
C LEU A 119 -6.33 -23.10 5.77
N GLY A 120 -6.67 -22.31 6.79
CA GLY A 120 -7.10 -22.79 8.10
C GLY A 120 -8.62 -22.74 8.27
N GLY A 121 -9.07 -22.93 9.51
CA GLY A 121 -10.45 -22.66 9.90
C GLY A 121 -10.81 -21.17 9.88
N ARG A 122 -12.09 -20.86 10.13
CA ARG A 122 -12.55 -19.47 10.21
C ARG A 122 -11.83 -18.73 11.35
N GLY A 123 -11.23 -17.59 11.02
CA GLY A 123 -10.50 -16.74 11.98
C GLY A 123 -9.08 -17.23 12.31
N GLU A 124 -8.65 -18.36 11.74
CA GLU A 124 -7.27 -18.82 11.82
C GLU A 124 -6.41 -18.16 10.74
N PRO A 125 -5.09 -18.05 10.95
CA PRO A 125 -4.19 -17.62 9.90
C PRO A 125 -4.14 -18.64 8.75
N TYR A 126 -3.81 -18.14 7.57
CA TYR A 126 -3.56 -18.93 6.37
C TYR A 126 -2.21 -18.54 5.79
N ALA A 127 -1.65 -19.38 4.93
CA ALA A 127 -0.42 -19.05 4.21
C ALA A 127 -0.67 -19.02 2.70
N ALA A 128 0.00 -18.11 2.01
CA ALA A 128 0.05 -18.08 0.55
C ALA A 128 1.49 -18.26 0.08
N HIS A 129 1.68 -19.07 -0.94
CA HIS A 129 2.96 -19.26 -1.61
C HIS A 129 3.01 -18.33 -2.81
N THR A 130 3.97 -17.42 -2.81
CA THR A 130 4.27 -16.57 -3.97
C THR A 130 5.62 -17.00 -4.56
N MET A 131 6.09 -16.30 -5.58
CA MET A 131 7.44 -16.52 -6.12
C MET A 131 8.56 -16.31 -5.10
N PHE A 132 8.30 -15.55 -4.02
CA PHE A 132 9.25 -15.31 -2.94
C PHE A 132 9.11 -16.28 -1.76
N GLY A 133 8.28 -17.32 -1.90
CA GLY A 133 8.07 -18.36 -0.90
C GLY A 133 6.77 -18.20 -0.09
N TRP A 134 6.68 -18.89 1.04
CA TRP A 134 5.50 -18.89 1.91
C TRP A 134 5.42 -17.62 2.77
N THR A 135 4.28 -16.93 2.68
CA THR A 135 3.91 -15.79 3.54
C THR A 135 2.73 -16.15 4.42
N LEU A 136 2.77 -15.76 5.70
CA LEU A 136 1.72 -16.00 6.68
C LEU A 136 0.79 -14.78 6.79
N PHE A 137 -0.51 -15.01 6.72
CA PHE A 137 -1.55 -13.99 6.81
C PHE A 137 -2.51 -14.27 7.96
N GLY A 138 -3.01 -13.21 8.60
CA GLY A 138 -3.98 -13.29 9.67
C GLY A 138 -3.37 -13.12 11.07
N PRO A 139 -4.22 -13.14 12.11
CA PRO A 139 -3.80 -12.79 13.45
C PRO A 139 -2.80 -13.82 14.03
N PRO A 140 -1.62 -13.39 14.51
CA PRO A 140 -0.61 -14.29 15.07
C PRO A 140 -1.01 -14.86 16.44
N HIS A 141 -2.11 -14.42 17.04
CA HIS A 141 -2.56 -14.86 18.35
C HIS A 141 -3.99 -15.38 18.30
N ALA A 142 -4.17 -16.63 18.76
CA ALA A 142 -5.44 -17.04 19.33
C ALA A 142 -5.68 -16.17 20.60
N THR A 143 -6.68 -15.31 20.54
CA THR A 143 -7.46 -14.75 21.66
C THR A 143 -6.88 -13.73 22.67
N ASN A 144 -5.60 -13.35 22.67
CA ASN A 144 -5.14 -12.27 23.59
C ASN A 144 -4.92 -10.93 22.87
N ARG A 145 -6.01 -10.15 22.74
CA ARG A 145 -5.97 -8.79 22.19
C ARG A 145 -5.27 -7.85 23.19
N LYS A 146 -4.01 -7.49 22.92
CA LYS A 146 -3.44 -6.24 23.47
C LYS A 146 -4.24 -5.05 22.94
N PRO A 147 -4.28 -3.90 23.64
CA PRO A 147 -4.93 -2.70 23.12
C PRO A 147 -4.35 -2.36 21.74
N LEU A 148 -5.19 -2.43 20.71
CA LEU A 148 -4.84 -1.92 19.39
C LEU A 148 -4.85 -0.40 19.48
N SER A 149 -3.78 0.25 19.04
CA SER A 149 -3.88 1.64 18.62
C SER A 149 -4.58 1.61 17.27
N VAL A 150 -5.88 1.90 17.30
CA VAL A 150 -6.67 2.21 16.11
C VAL A 150 -6.81 3.72 16.08
N ASN A 151 -6.58 4.33 14.91
CA ASN A 151 -7.04 5.69 14.68
C ASN A 151 -8.57 5.65 14.69
N PHE A 152 -9.17 5.92 15.85
CA PHE A 152 -10.60 5.97 16.04
C PHE A 152 -11.03 7.42 16.04
N ILE A 153 -11.87 7.81 15.07
CA ILE A 153 -12.54 9.11 15.11
C ILE A 153 -13.73 8.95 16.05
N ASN A 154 -13.62 9.45 17.27
CA ASN A 154 -14.65 9.31 18.29
C ASN A 154 -15.88 10.17 17.94
N THR A 155 -17.02 9.51 17.72
CA THR A 155 -18.31 10.11 17.41
C THR A 155 -19.04 10.50 18.69
N THR A 156 -18.80 11.71 19.17
CA THR A 156 -19.83 12.41 19.95
C THR A 156 -20.56 13.35 18.98
N ALA A 157 -21.88 13.19 18.92
CA ALA A 157 -22.78 13.89 18.00
C ALA A 157 -22.45 15.40 17.89
N ASN A 158 -22.40 15.86 16.63
CA ASN A 158 -22.20 17.25 16.14
C ASN A 158 -20.81 17.69 15.65
N ASN A 159 -20.06 16.87 14.91
CA ASN A 159 -18.78 17.36 14.36
C ASN A 159 -18.67 17.21 12.84
N ASP A 160 -18.51 18.36 12.17
CA ASP A 160 -17.97 18.58 10.82
C ASP A 160 -16.61 17.85 10.57
N SER A 161 -16.05 17.21 11.59
CA SER A 161 -14.75 16.55 11.55
C SER A 161 -14.73 15.25 10.75
N ILE A 162 -15.85 14.52 10.63
CA ILE A 162 -15.91 13.29 9.82
C ILE A 162 -15.97 13.64 8.35
N GLU A 163 -16.85 14.57 7.97
CA GLU A 163 -16.93 15.04 6.59
C GLU A 163 -15.59 15.62 6.17
N GLN A 164 -14.95 16.44 7.00
CA GLN A 164 -13.61 16.95 6.69
C GLN A 164 -12.52 15.86 6.67
N ALA A 165 -12.59 14.83 7.52
CA ALA A 165 -11.61 13.74 7.50
C ALA A 165 -11.79 12.84 6.27
N LEU A 166 -13.04 12.49 5.93
CA LEU A 166 -13.38 11.75 4.72
C LEU A 166 -13.05 12.58 3.49
N GLN A 167 -13.42 13.85 3.45
CA GLN A 167 -13.08 14.77 2.37
C GLN A 167 -11.57 14.86 2.21
N ARG A 168 -10.79 14.99 3.28
CA ARG A 168 -9.31 14.94 3.19
C ARG A 168 -8.78 13.61 2.68
N MET A 169 -9.37 12.47 3.07
CA MET A 169 -8.98 11.16 2.55
C MET A 169 -9.26 11.07 1.04
N TYR A 170 -10.47 11.48 0.62
CA TYR A 170 -10.86 11.56 -0.79
C TYR A 170 -9.98 12.54 -1.57
N ASP A 171 -9.77 13.76 -1.07
CA ASP A 171 -8.93 14.76 -1.71
C ASP A 171 -7.50 14.22 -1.87
N ASN A 172 -6.92 13.59 -0.84
CA ASN A 172 -5.59 13.01 -0.92
C ASN A 172 -5.48 11.85 -1.94
N GLU A 173 -6.53 11.07 -2.15
CA GLU A 173 -6.55 9.98 -3.16
C GLU A 173 -6.67 10.53 -4.59
N PHE A 174 -7.31 11.70 -4.78
CA PHE A 174 -7.63 12.24 -6.11
C PHE A 174 -6.92 13.56 -6.48
N ASP A 175 -6.14 14.17 -5.59
CA ASP A 175 -5.47 15.47 -5.85
C ASP A 175 -4.41 15.39 -6.96
N VAL A 176 -4.01 14.18 -7.36
CA VAL A 176 -3.15 13.95 -8.55
C VAL A 176 -3.82 14.45 -9.84
N LEU A 177 -5.14 14.60 -9.86
CA LEU A 177 -5.89 15.15 -11.00
C LEU A 177 -5.96 16.68 -11.03
N ASN A 178 -5.66 17.37 -9.92
CA ASN A 178 -5.85 18.83 -9.81
C ASN A 178 -4.65 19.65 -10.34
N ASP A 179 -3.50 19.04 -10.57
CA ASP A 179 -2.36 19.73 -11.21
C ASP A 179 -2.53 19.85 -12.74
N GLN A 180 -3.50 19.13 -13.32
CA GLN A 180 -4.12 19.61 -14.55
C GLN A 180 -5.09 20.70 -14.16
N LYS A 181 -4.66 21.95 -14.34
CA LYS A 181 -5.53 23.12 -14.38
C LYS A 181 -6.64 22.83 -15.39
N GLY A 182 -7.73 22.24 -14.91
CA GLY A 182 -8.83 21.72 -15.69
C GLY A 182 -9.56 22.87 -16.33
N GLY A 183 -9.10 23.28 -17.51
CA GLY A 183 -10.01 23.86 -18.47
C GLY A 183 -11.10 22.82 -18.75
N PRO A 184 -12.36 23.24 -18.93
CA PRO A 184 -13.44 22.32 -19.29
C PRO A 184 -13.01 21.44 -20.46
N SER A 185 -13.33 20.15 -20.40
CA SER A 185 -13.03 19.21 -21.49
C SER A 185 -13.63 19.72 -22.80
N VAL A 186 -13.14 19.22 -23.94
CA VAL A 186 -13.70 19.60 -25.24
C VAL A 186 -15.19 19.25 -25.29
N GLU A 187 -15.56 18.15 -24.64
CA GLU A 187 -16.92 17.66 -24.46
C GLU A 187 -17.76 18.59 -23.58
N ASP A 188 -17.23 19.09 -22.46
CA ASP A 188 -17.92 20.06 -21.60
C ASP A 188 -18.19 21.39 -22.32
N ASN A 189 -17.23 21.84 -23.12
CA ASN A 189 -17.41 23.05 -23.94
C ASN A 189 -18.49 22.86 -25.01
N GLN A 190 -18.56 21.68 -25.62
CA GLN A 190 -19.63 21.34 -26.57
C GLN A 190 -21.00 21.26 -25.88
N ALA A 191 -21.08 20.63 -24.71
CA ALA A 191 -22.31 20.55 -23.93
C ALA A 191 -22.82 21.94 -23.50
N LEU A 192 -21.92 22.83 -23.06
CA LEU A 192 -22.25 24.21 -22.72
C LEU A 192 -22.69 25.04 -23.93
N ALA A 193 -22.12 24.78 -25.11
CA ALA A 193 -22.54 25.44 -26.34
C ALA A 193 -23.97 25.06 -26.71
N ILE A 194 -24.32 23.77 -26.62
CA ILE A 194 -25.67 23.27 -26.92
C ILE A 194 -26.70 23.90 -25.97
N LEU A 195 -26.43 23.90 -24.66
CA LEU A 195 -27.30 24.50 -23.64
C LEU A 195 -27.58 26.01 -23.87
N LYS A 196 -26.57 26.76 -24.33
CA LYS A 196 -26.72 28.19 -24.62
C LYS A 196 -27.48 28.46 -25.92
N THR A 197 -27.46 27.52 -26.85
CA THR A 197 -28.15 27.68 -28.15
C THR A 197 -29.64 27.39 -28.02
N ASP A 198 -30.03 26.49 -27.11
CA ASP A 198 -31.42 26.09 -26.90
C ASP A 198 -32.20 26.97 -25.92
N THR A 199 -31.53 27.89 -25.20
CA THR A 199 -32.19 28.82 -24.28
C THR A 199 -32.33 30.22 -24.91
N MET A 200 -33.21 30.35 -25.91
CA MET A 200 -33.72 31.66 -26.33
C MET A 200 -34.93 32.03 -25.45
N PRO A 201 -35.00 33.23 -24.87
CA PRO A 201 -36.16 33.64 -24.09
C PRO A 201 -37.37 33.79 -25.01
N ALA A 202 -38.50 33.22 -24.58
CA ALA A 202 -39.78 33.40 -25.24
C ALA A 202 -40.08 34.90 -25.42
N ARG A 203 -40.38 35.31 -26.66
CA ARG A 203 -40.81 36.68 -26.98
C ARG A 203 -42.09 37.00 -26.18
N PRO A 204 -42.17 38.18 -25.53
CA PRO A 204 -43.44 38.63 -24.96
C PRO A 204 -44.43 38.94 -26.09
N VAL A 205 -45.69 38.55 -25.86
CA VAL A 205 -46.85 38.79 -26.73
C VAL A 205 -47.34 40.21 -26.57
#